data_AF-X0UUJ4-F1
#
_entry.id   AF-X0UUJ4-F1
#
_cell.length_a   1.000
_cell.length_b   1.000
_cell.length_c   1.000
_cell.angle_alpha   90.00
_cell.angle_beta   90.00
_cell.angle_gamma   90.00
#
_symmetry.space_group_name_H-M   'P 1'
#
loop_
_entity.id
_entity.type
_entity.pdbx_description
1 polymer ?
#
loop_
_entity_poly.entity_id
_entity_poly.type
_entity_poly.pdbx_seq_one_letter_code
_entity_poly.pdbx_strand_id
1 'polypeptide(L)'
;VVNEPGGTAYKEFAHSGFAEQGIEVYGKTGSTEDPDHAWFAGFATDGTGRSIAIALVVEGGQHGSSDAAPLARDIIQFCIEAQYIGNTSNITERE
;
A
#
# COMPACT_ATOMS: atom_id res chain seq x y z
N VAL A 1 5.55 7.43 6.85
CA VAL A 1 4.16 6.93 7.03
C VAL A 1 3.39 7.26 5.76
N VAL A 2 2.39 6.46 5.42
CA VAL A 2 1.76 6.47 4.08
C VAL A 2 0.56 7.41 3.93
N ASN A 3 -0.21 7.70 4.98
CA ASN A 3 -1.46 8.47 4.89
C ASN A 3 -1.40 9.87 5.51
N GLU A 4 -0.28 10.26 6.10
CA GLU A 4 -0.15 11.58 6.73
C GLU A 4 0.41 12.60 5.72
N PRO A 5 -0.20 13.80 5.60
CA PRO A 5 0.39 14.90 4.85
C PRO A 5 1.82 15.19 5.34
N GLY A 6 2.81 15.08 4.44
CA GLY A 6 4.24 15.18 4.78
C GLY A 6 4.95 13.84 4.99
N GLY A 7 4.22 12.72 4.96
CA GLY A 7 4.77 11.37 4.98
C GLY A 7 5.55 11.04 3.70
N THR A 8 6.66 10.32 3.83
CA THR A 8 7.56 9.97 2.72
C THR A 8 6.90 9.21 1.57
N ALA A 9 5.85 8.44 1.85
CA ALA A 9 5.10 7.70 0.82
C ALA A 9 3.73 8.30 0.51
N TYR A 10 3.41 9.48 1.08
CA TYR A 10 2.09 10.09 0.93
C TYR A 10 1.67 10.26 -0.52
N LYS A 11 2.58 10.72 -1.40
CA LYS A 11 2.27 10.94 -2.82
C LYS A 11 1.88 9.67 -3.57
N GLU A 12 2.42 8.53 -3.15
CA GLU A 12 2.11 7.25 -3.81
C GLU A 12 0.74 6.71 -3.38
N PHE A 13 0.32 6.94 -2.14
CA PHE A 13 -0.92 6.35 -1.61
C PHE A 13 -2.11 7.31 -1.60
N ALA A 14 -1.90 8.62 -1.43
CA ALA A 14 -2.98 9.60 -1.29
C ALA A 14 -3.87 9.75 -2.54
N HIS A 15 -3.34 9.41 -3.72
CA HIS A 15 -4.05 9.50 -5.01
C HIS A 15 -4.21 8.15 -5.69
N SER A 16 -4.09 7.05 -4.92
CA SER A 16 -4.17 5.68 -5.44
C SER A 16 -5.60 5.22 -5.79
N GLY A 17 -6.64 5.91 -5.30
CA GLY A 17 -8.02 5.46 -5.43
C GLY A 17 -8.41 4.37 -4.40
N PHE A 18 -7.52 4.01 -3.47
CA PHE A 18 -7.77 2.94 -2.50
C PHE A 18 -8.87 3.32 -1.48
N ALA A 19 -8.87 4.56 -1.01
CA ALA A 19 -9.86 5.02 -0.05
C ALA A 19 -11.29 4.94 -0.63
N GLU A 20 -11.46 5.31 -1.90
CA GLU A 20 -12.72 5.22 -2.64
C GLU A 20 -13.17 3.76 -2.85
N GLN A 21 -12.22 2.82 -2.88
CA GLN A 21 -12.47 1.38 -2.93
C GLN A 21 -12.68 0.76 -1.53
N GLY A 22 -12.71 1.58 -0.48
CA GLY A 22 -12.87 1.12 0.91
C GLY A 22 -11.65 0.38 1.46
N ILE A 23 -10.47 0.68 0.92
CA ILE A 23 -9.19 0.10 1.31
C ILE A 23 -8.37 1.15 2.07
N GLU A 24 -7.96 0.78 3.29
CA GLU A 24 -7.04 1.56 4.10
C GLU A 24 -5.65 0.92 4.07
N VAL A 25 -4.61 1.71 3.85
CA VAL A 25 -3.22 1.23 3.81
C VAL A 25 -2.41 1.84 4.93
N TYR A 26 -1.63 1.03 5.62
CA TYR A 26 -0.73 1.45 6.69
C TYR A 26 0.67 0.98 6.35
N GLY A 27 1.68 1.84 6.55
CA GLY A 27 3.03 1.43 6.20
C GLY A 27 4.11 2.47 6.43
N LYS A 28 5.35 1.99 6.29
CA LYS A 28 6.57 2.76 6.42
C LYS A 28 7.54 2.40 5.31
N THR A 29 8.22 3.42 4.80
CA THR A 29 9.36 3.27 3.91
C THR A 29 10.66 3.34 4.69
N GLY A 30 11.72 2.78 4.13
CA GLY A 30 13.06 3.16 4.50
C GLY A 30 14.06 2.86 3.39
N SER A 31 15.30 3.18 3.69
CA SER A 31 16.45 2.91 2.84
C SER A 31 17.60 2.42 3.72
N THR A 32 18.52 1.68 3.14
CA THR A 32 19.85 1.40 3.69
C THR A 32 20.90 2.12 2.88
N GLU A 33 22.10 2.26 3.46
CA GLU A 33 23.30 2.78 2.81
C GLU A 33 24.37 1.68 2.91
N ASP A 34 25.20 1.53 1.88
CA ASP A 34 26.33 0.58 1.82
C ASP A 34 26.00 -0.87 2.26
N PRO A 35 25.16 -1.62 1.50
CA PRO A 35 24.64 -1.28 0.17
C PRO A 35 23.31 -0.50 0.20
N ASP A 36 23.05 0.22 -0.89
CA ASP A 36 21.77 0.87 -1.14
C ASP A 36 20.67 -0.17 -1.38
N HIS A 37 19.66 -0.15 -0.51
CA HIS A 37 18.40 -0.85 -0.69
C HIS A 37 17.23 0.07 -0.34
N ALA A 38 16.11 -0.12 -1.02
CA ALA A 38 14.85 0.55 -0.70
C ALA A 38 13.86 -0.48 -0.16
N TRP A 39 13.10 -0.13 0.87
CA TRP A 39 12.11 -1.05 1.43
C TRP A 39 10.80 -0.36 1.80
N PHE A 40 9.74 -1.18 1.80
CA PHE A 40 8.42 -0.85 2.28
C PHE A 40 7.90 -1.99 3.14
N ALA A 41 7.36 -1.67 4.31
CA ALA A 41 6.62 -2.62 5.13
C ALA A 41 5.28 -2.01 5.53
N GLY A 42 4.21 -2.80 5.44
CA GLY A 42 2.87 -2.31 5.71
C GLY A 42 1.80 -3.38 5.60
N PHE A 43 0.56 -2.96 5.77
CA PHE A 43 -0.62 -3.79 5.57
C PHE A 43 -1.75 -2.95 4.99
N ALA A 44 -2.65 -3.62 4.26
CA ALA A 44 -3.87 -3.02 3.74
C ALA A 44 -5.09 -3.80 4.25
N THR A 45 -6.15 -3.09 4.63
CA THR A 45 -7.37 -3.67 5.19
C THR A 45 -8.59 -3.17 4.44
N ASP A 46 -9.62 -4.00 4.35
CA ASP A 46 -10.94 -3.58 3.88
C ASP A 46 -11.98 -3.48 5.00
N GLY A 47 -13.13 -2.89 4.70
CA GLY A 47 -14.25 -2.75 5.64
C GLY A 47 -14.93 -4.06 6.05
N THR A 48 -14.52 -5.20 5.51
CA THR A 48 -15.08 -6.53 5.86
C THR A 48 -14.18 -7.30 6.83
N GLY A 49 -13.05 -6.72 7.23
CA GLY A 49 -12.07 -7.35 8.12
C GLY A 49 -11.04 -8.22 7.40
N ARG A 50 -11.00 -8.22 6.05
CA ARG A 50 -9.92 -8.86 5.29
C ARG A 50 -8.70 -7.95 5.27
N SER A 51 -7.52 -8.57 5.24
CA SER A 51 -6.27 -7.83 5.22
C SER A 51 -5.16 -8.57 4.48
N ILE A 52 -4.21 -7.80 3.94
CA ILE A 52 -2.94 -8.29 3.41
C ILE A 52 -1.80 -7.57 4.11
N ALA A 53 -0.70 -8.27 4.38
CA ALA A 53 0.54 -7.70 4.88
C ALA A 53 1.63 -7.81 3.80
N ILE A 54 2.43 -6.78 3.65
CA ILE A 54 3.47 -6.67 2.61
C ILE A 54 4.78 -6.24 3.26
N ALA A 55 5.84 -6.99 2.95
CA ALA A 55 7.23 -6.60 3.17
C ALA A 55 7.96 -6.70 1.84
N LEU A 56 8.46 -5.57 1.35
CA LEU A 56 9.12 -5.43 0.06
C LEU A 56 10.53 -4.87 0.28
N VAL A 57 11.51 -5.51 -0.36
CA VAL A 57 12.89 -5.02 -0.46
C VAL A 57 13.26 -4.95 -1.93
N VAL A 58 13.83 -3.83 -2.35
CA VAL A 58 14.35 -3.59 -3.69
C VAL A 58 15.86 -3.47 -3.57
N GLU A 59 16.56 -4.54 -3.97
CA GLU A 59 18.02 -4.54 -4.03
C GLU A 59 18.51 -3.50 -5.04
N GLY A 60 19.48 -2.67 -4.65
CA GLY A 60 19.97 -1.55 -5.45
C GLY A 60 19.02 -0.34 -5.51
N GLY A 61 17.85 -0.38 -4.87
CA GLY A 61 16.98 0.78 -4.72
C GLY A 61 17.59 1.80 -3.76
N GLN A 62 17.42 3.10 -4.03
CA GLN A 62 18.04 4.19 -3.29
C GLN A 62 17.07 4.80 -2.26
N HIS A 63 15.80 4.95 -2.64
CA HIS A 63 14.82 5.64 -1.82
C HIS A 63 13.53 4.84 -1.67
N GLY A 64 13.20 4.47 -0.42
CA GLY A 64 11.95 3.79 -0.12
C GLY A 64 10.69 4.51 -0.63
N SER A 65 10.73 5.84 -0.81
CA SER A 65 9.61 6.62 -1.36
C SER A 65 9.46 6.55 -2.88
N SER A 66 10.55 6.46 -3.64
CA SER A 66 10.49 6.43 -5.12
C SER A 66 10.61 5.03 -5.70
N ASP A 67 11.17 4.08 -4.96
CA ASP A 67 11.50 2.76 -5.50
C ASP A 67 10.59 1.69 -4.87
N ALA A 68 10.46 1.66 -3.54
CA ALA A 68 9.68 0.64 -2.85
C ALA A 68 8.19 0.99 -2.72
N ALA A 69 7.85 2.25 -2.40
CA ALA A 69 6.46 2.67 -2.19
C ALA A 69 5.56 2.53 -3.44
N PRO A 70 5.99 2.91 -4.67
CA PRO A 70 5.17 2.71 -5.86
C PRO A 70 4.93 1.24 -6.16
N LEU A 71 5.94 0.38 -5.98
CA LEU A 71 5.80 -1.07 -6.14
C LEU A 71 4.82 -1.65 -5.11
N ALA A 72 4.90 -1.22 -3.85
CA ALA A 72 3.95 -1.64 -2.82
C ALA A 72 2.51 -1.23 -3.17
N ARG A 73 2.31 0.00 -3.69
CA ARG A 73 1.01 0.43 -4.21
C ARG A 73 0.52 -0.51 -5.32
N ASP A 74 1.35 -0.78 -6.32
CA ASP A 74 0.95 -1.57 -7.48
C ASP A 74 0.62 -3.03 -7.09
N ILE A 75 1.37 -3.61 -6.13
CA ILE A 75 1.06 -4.93 -5.55
C ILE A 75 -0.28 -4.92 -4.81
N ILE A 76 -0.57 -3.88 -4.01
CA ILE A 76 -1.86 -3.75 -3.32
C ILE A 76 -3.00 -3.64 -4.34
N GLN A 77 -2.85 -2.83 -5.38
CA GLN A 77 -3.82 -2.71 -6.46
C GLN A 77 -4.06 -4.06 -7.15
N PHE A 78 -3.00 -4.82 -7.45
CA PHE A 78 -3.11 -6.17 -7.99
C PHE A 78 -3.87 -7.12 -7.04
N CYS A 79 -3.64 -7.04 -5.73
CA CYS A 79 -4.38 -7.83 -4.74
C CYS A 79 -5.87 -7.45 -4.67
N ILE A 80 -6.22 -6.19 -4.91
CA ILE A 80 -7.61 -5.73 -5.01
C ILE A 80 -8.28 -6.32 -6.26
N GLU A 81 -7.61 -6.25 -7.41
CA GLU A 81 -8.10 -6.82 -8.67
C GLU A 81 -8.27 -8.33 -8.61
N ALA A 82 -7.37 -9.01 -7.89
CA ALA A 82 -7.45 -10.44 -7.60
C ALA A 82 -8.43 -10.80 -6.46
N GLN A 83 -9.14 -9.82 -5.89
CA GLN A 83 -10.16 -9.98 -4.83
C GLN A 83 -9.67 -10.59 -3.51
N TYR A 84 -8.38 -10.46 -3.18
CA TYR A 84 -7.88 -10.85 -1.85
C TYR A 84 -8.39 -9.91 -0.76
N ILE A 85 -8.48 -8.62 -1.09
CA ILE A 85 -9.07 -7.54 -0.30
C ILE A 85 -9.89 -6.66 -1.24
N GLY A 86 -10.87 -5.94 -0.72
CA GLY A 86 -11.74 -5.14 -1.57
C GLY A 86 -12.75 -6.02 -2.32
N ASN A 87 -13.94 -5.46 -2.47
CA ASN A 87 -15.14 -6.04 -3.09
C ASN A 87 -15.60 -7.46 -2.63
N THR A 88 -16.86 -7.52 -2.17
CA THR A 88 -17.68 -8.74 -2.21
C THR A 88 -19.14 -8.39 -2.57
N SER A 89 -19.38 -7.75 -3.71
CA SER A 89 -20.69 -7.58 -4.40
C SER A 89 -21.90 -6.92 -3.66
N ASN A 90 -21.93 -6.67 -2.35
CA ASN A 90 -23.18 -6.39 -1.59
C ASN A 90 -23.11 -5.21 -0.59
N ILE A 91 -23.10 -3.95 -1.05
CA ILE A 91 -23.69 -2.84 -0.25
C ILE A 91 -25.12 -2.51 -0.74
N THR A 92 -25.61 -3.21 -1.78
CA THR A 92 -26.93 -3.01 -2.40
C THR A 92 -28.10 -3.64 -1.63
N GLU A 93 -27.91 -4.19 -0.44
CA GLU A 93 -29.00 -4.65 0.44
C GLU A 93 -28.89 -4.04 1.84
N ARG A 94 -29.13 -2.73 1.96
CA ARG A 94 -29.60 -2.13 3.21
C ARG A 94 -30.64 -1.06 2.88
N GLU A 95 -31.90 -1.44 3.07
CA GLU A 95 -33.09 -0.59 3.14
C GLU A 95 -32.97 0.50 4.23
#